data_AF-A0A815RMM1-F1
#
_entry.id   AF-A0A815RMM1-F1
#
_cell.length_a   1.000
_cell.length_b   1.000
_cell.length_c   1.000
_cell.angle_alpha   90.00
_cell.angle_beta   90.00
_cell.angle_gamma   90.00
#
_symmetry.space_group_name_H-M   'P 1'
#
loop_
_entity.id
_entity.type
_entity.pdbx_description
1 polymer ?
#
loop_
_entity_poly.entity_id
_entity_poly.type
_entity_poly.pdbx_seq_one_letter_code
_entity_poly.pdbx_strand_id
1 'polypeptide(L)' 'LTLPYSLLSDDEVYQRLQTSVGLQLSKPECLCKELIDLMLECWRPWSERPSFQEIYNYFNKRLYGMNIV' A
#
# COMPACT_ATOMS: atom_id res chain seq x y z
N LEU A 1 0.28 8.93 -16.48
CA LEU A 1 0.17 9.16 -15.02
C LEU A 1 -1.25 8.85 -14.60
N THR A 2 -1.48 7.69 -14.00
CA THR A 2 -2.79 7.32 -13.44
C THR A 2 -2.84 7.80 -12.00
N LEU A 3 -3.76 8.73 -11.71
CA LEU A 3 -3.99 9.18 -10.34
C LEU A 3 -4.74 8.09 -9.56
N PRO A 4 -4.40 7.86 -8.28
CA PRO A 4 -5.13 6.93 -7.41
C PRO A 4 -6.63 7.20 -7.45
N TYR A 5 -7.42 6.16 -7.68
CA TYR A 5 -8.89 6.22 -7.68
C TYR A 5 -9.50 7.29 -8.60
N SER A 6 -8.80 7.69 -9.67
CA SER A 6 -9.22 8.77 -10.60
C SER A 6 -10.61 8.63 -11.24
N LEU A 7 -11.21 7.44 -11.17
CA LEU A 7 -12.55 7.16 -11.69
C LEU A 7 -13.65 7.24 -10.63
N LEU A 8 -13.31 7.58 -9.39
CA LEU A 8 -14.21 7.63 -8.25
C LEU A 8 -14.22 9.03 -7.65
N SER A 9 -15.37 9.44 -7.11
CA SER A 9 -15.47 10.60 -6.24
C SER A 9 -14.90 10.31 -4.84
N ASP A 10 -14.54 11.36 -4.10
CA ASP A 10 -14.02 11.24 -2.73
C ASP A 10 -14.99 10.49 -1.80
N ASP A 11 -16.30 10.76 -1.92
CA ASP A 11 -17.33 10.09 -1.15
C ASP A 11 -17.39 8.58 -1.46
N GLU A 12 -17.30 8.20 -2.74
CA GLU A 12 -17.26 6.79 -3.14
C GLU A 12 -16.01 6.08 -2.62
N VAL A 13 -14.85 6.76 -2.66
CA VAL A 13 -13.60 6.24 -2.10
C VAL A 13 -13.77 6.00 -0.60
N TYR A 14 -14.28 6.99 0.13
CA TYR A 14 -14.52 6.86 1.56
C TYR A 14 -15.45 5.69 1.90
N GLN A 15 -16.60 5.58 1.22
CA GLN A 15 -17.56 4.50 1.48
C GLN A 15 -16.96 3.11 1.22
N ARG A 16 -16.19 2.94 0.12
CA ARG A 16 -15.57 1.65 -0.20
C ARG A 16 -14.43 1.29 0.76
N LEU A 17 -13.67 2.28 1.25
CA LEU A 17 -12.63 2.08 2.27
C LEU A 17 -13.20 1.59 3.61
N GLN A 18 -14.45 1.94 3.95
CA GLN A 18 -15.12 1.51 5.18
C GLN A 18 -15.64 0.06 5.13
N THR A 19 -15.62 -0.61 3.97
CA THR A 19 -16.06 -2.00 3.85
C THR A 19 -15.10 -2.96 4.56
N SER A 20 -15.57 -4.15 4.96
CA SER A 20 -14.72 -5.15 5.63
C SER A 20 -13.55 -5.66 4.78
N VAL A 21 -13.65 -5.54 3.46
CA VAL A 21 -12.59 -5.89 2.50
C VAL A 21 -11.67 -4.69 2.23
N GLY A 22 -12.19 -3.46 2.38
CA GLY A 22 -11.52 -2.22 2.03
C GLY A 22 -11.42 -2.01 0.50
N LEU A 23 -11.16 -0.76 0.09
CA LEU A 23 -10.79 -0.43 -1.29
C LEU A 23 -9.27 -0.45 -1.43
N GLN A 24 -8.77 -1.15 -2.44
CA GLN A 24 -7.34 -1.19 -2.77
C GLN A 24 -7.13 -0.94 -4.27
N LEU A 25 -6.00 -0.34 -4.61
CA LEU A 25 -5.58 -0.19 -6.00
C LEU A 25 -5.18 -1.54 -6.57
N SER A 26 -5.30 -1.69 -7.89
CA SER A 26 -4.75 -2.85 -8.60
C SER A 26 -3.24 -2.93 -8.41
N LYS A 27 -2.74 -4.18 -8.34
CA LYS A 27 -1.30 -4.45 -8.25
C LYS A 27 -0.56 -3.84 -9.44
N PRO A 28 0.49 -3.02 -9.23
CA PRO A 28 1.35 -2.54 -10.31
C PRO A 28 2.17 -3.69 -10.90
N GLU A 29 2.29 -3.75 -12.23
CA GLU A 29 2.96 -4.86 -12.94
C GLU A 29 4.46 -4.95 -12.66
N CYS A 30 5.13 -3.81 -12.43
CA CYS A 30 6.60 -3.74 -12.30
C CYS A 30 7.10 -3.69 -10.85
N LEU A 31 6.23 -3.89 -9.86
CA LEU A 31 6.63 -3.81 -8.45
C LEU A 31 7.03 -5.20 -7.92
N CYS A 32 8.15 -5.27 -7.19
CA CYS A 32 8.56 -6.51 -6.53
C CYS A 32 7.51 -6.94 -5.49
N LYS A 33 7.43 -8.25 -5.23
CA LYS A 33 6.45 -8.83 -4.30
C LYS A 33 6.58 -8.19 -2.92
N GLU A 34 7.80 -7.94 -2.47
CA GLU A 34 8.13 -7.38 -1.16
C GLU A 34 7.55 -5.98 -0.95
N LEU A 35 7.52 -5.15 -2.00
CA LEU A 35 6.92 -3.81 -1.94
C LEU A 35 5.40 -3.88 -1.98
N ILE A 36 4.83 -4.80 -2.78
CA ILE A 36 3.38 -5.00 -2.85
C ILE A 36 2.87 -5.48 -1.50
N ASP A 37 3.52 -6.48 -0.90
CA ASP A 37 3.15 -6.98 0.42
C ASP A 37 3.21 -5.85 1.46
N LEU A 38 4.24 -5.02 1.44
CA LEU A 38 4.35 -3.87 2.35
C LEU A 38 3.22 -2.85 2.15
N MET A 39 2.82 -2.56 0.90
CA MET A 39 1.67 -1.69 0.62
C MET A 39 0.37 -2.26 1.22
N LEU A 40 0.15 -3.57 1.06
CA LEU A 40 -1.01 -4.27 1.63
C LEU A 40 -1.02 -4.22 3.16
N GLU A 41 0.12 -4.39 3.81
CA GLU A 41 0.28 -4.22 5.27
C GLU A 41 -0.11 -2.79 5.69
N CYS A 42 0.30 -1.77 4.94
CA CYS A 42 -0.07 -0.37 5.21
C CYS A 42 -1.56 -0.08 5.02
N TRP A 43 -2.28 -0.89 4.22
CA TRP A 43 -3.71 -0.74 3.96
C TRP A 43 -4.62 -1.50 4.94
N ARG A 44 -4.06 -2.19 5.94
CA ARG A 44 -4.85 -2.82 7.02
C ARG A 44 -5.67 -1.80 7.83
N PRO A 45 -6.64 -2.24 8.65
CA PRO A 45 -7.31 -1.39 9.63
C PRO A 45 -6.30 -0.65 10.51
N TRP A 46 -6.64 0.56 10.98
CA TRP A 46 -5.71 1.48 11.67
C TRP A 46 -4.92 0.81 12.81
N SER A 47 -5.58 -0.02 13.62
CA SER A 47 -4.96 -0.74 14.75
C SER A 47 -3.92 -1.79 14.36
N GLU A 48 -3.89 -2.20 13.10
CA GLU A 48 -3.02 -3.27 12.57
C GLU A 48 -1.96 -2.73 11.60
N ARG A 49 -1.98 -1.42 11.30
CA ARG A 49 -1.00 -0.82 10.39
C ARG A 49 0.37 -0.77 11.06
N PRO A 50 1.45 -1.03 10.30
CA PRO A 50 2.79 -0.83 10.82
C PRO A 50 3.04 0.66 11.10
N SER A 51 3.82 0.94 12.13
CA SER A 51 4.38 2.25 12.37
C SER A 51 5.36 2.64 11.27
N PHE A 52 5.58 3.95 11.12
CA PHE A 52 6.58 4.44 10.16
C PHE A 52 7.98 3.89 10.45
N GLN A 53 8.34 3.70 11.73
CA GLN A 53 9.62 3.10 12.13
C GLN A 53 9.75 1.65 11.65
N GLU A 54 8.69 0.87 11.71
CA GLU A 54 8.66 -0.52 11.20
C GLU A 54 8.78 -0.56 9.68
N ILE A 55 8.08 0.34 8.98
CA ILE A 55 8.20 0.50 7.53
C ILE A 55 9.66 0.84 7.15
N TYR A 56 10.25 1.84 7.81
CA TYR A 56 11.63 2.25 7.57
C TYR A 56 12.63 1.10 7.81
N ASN A 57 12.44 0.37 8.91
CA ASN A 57 13.25 -0.81 9.22
C ASN A 57 13.11 -1.90 8.15
N TYR A 58 11.91 -2.09 7.60
CA TYR A 58 11.67 -3.03 6.50
C TYR A 58 12.45 -2.63 5.25
N PHE A 59 12.38 -1.36 4.83
CA PHE A 59 13.15 -0.84 3.69
C PHE A 59 14.65 -1.01 3.89
N ASN A 60 15.18 -0.61 5.05
CA ASN A 60 16.62 -0.71 5.33
C ASN A 60 17.14 -2.15 5.45
N LYS A 61 16.33 -3.08 5.94
CA LYS A 61 16.77 -4.48 6.14
C LYS A 61 16.61 -5.34 4.88
N ARG A 62 15.58 -5.10 4.07
CA ARG A 62 15.25 -5.97 2.92
C ARG A 62 15.52 -5.33 1.57
N LEU A 63 15.39 -4.00 1.44
CA LEU A 63 15.48 -3.33 0.14
C LEU A 63 16.82 -2.62 -0.10
N TYR A 64 17.57 -2.26 0.95
CA TYR A 64 18.95 -1.74 0.79
C TYR A 64 19.93 -2.76 0.18
N GLY A 65 19.58 -4.06 0.16
CA GLY A 65 20.33 -5.11 -0.56
C GLY A 65 19.77 -5.44 -1.95
N MET A 66 18.63 -4.86 -2.32
CA MET A 66 18.04 -4.99 -3.65
C MET A 66 18.41 -3.72 -4.43
N ASN A 67 19.39 -3.81 -5.33
CA ASN A 67 19.64 -2.74 -6.31
C ASN A 67 18.37 -2.54 -7.14
N ILE A 68 17.51 -1.62 -6.71
CA ILE A 68 16.44 -1.10 -7.55
C ILE A 68 17.10 -0.07 -8.46
N VAL A 69 17.57 -0.54 -9.60
CA VAL A 69 18.08 0.25 -10.74
C VAL A 69 16.90 0.87 -11.47
#